data_AF-B0GA35-F1
#
_entry.id   AF-B0GA35-F1
#
_cell.length_a   1.000
_cell.length_b   1.000
_cell.length_c   1.000
_cell.angle_alpha   90.00
_cell.angle_beta   90.00
_cell.angle_gamma   90.00
#
_symmetry.space_group_name_H-M   'P 1'
#
loop_
_entity.id
_entity.type
_entity.pdbx_description
1 polymer ?
#
loop_
_entity_poly.entity_id
_entity_poly.type
_entity_poly.pdbx_seq_one_letter_code
_entity_poly.pdbx_strand_id
1 'polypeptide(L)' 'MQTEFSTPDLKDGFQIDVYVDPNLIEVFVNDGEYIISNCVYNLGTDIHQQGNVKYEMYTLEGTDVSEV' A
#
# COMPACT_ATOMS: atom_id res chain seq x y z
N MET A 1 3.57 3.93 33.48
CA MET A 1 3.49 4.83 32.31
C MET A 1 2.80 4.05 31.21
N GLN A 2 1.65 4.54 30.74
CA GLN A 2 0.98 3.98 29.56
C GLN A 2 1.43 4.84 28.37
N THR A 3 1.98 4.22 27.34
CA THR A 3 2.33 4.92 26.11
C THR A 3 1.03 5.15 25.34
N GLU A 4 0.67 6.42 25.14
CA GLU A 4 -0.37 6.79 24.20
C GLU A 4 0.25 6.90 22.81
N PHE A 5 -0.28 6.12 21.87
CA PHE A 5 0.02 6.24 20.46
C PHE A 5 -1.17 6.94 19.82
N SER A 6 -0.98 8.18 19.39
CA SER A 6 -1.92 8.87 18.51
C SER A 6 -1.33 8.86 17.10
N THR A 7 -2.13 8.46 16.11
CA THR A 7 -1.79 8.75 14.71
C THR A 7 -1.63 10.28 14.59
N PRO A 8 -0.48 10.79 14.15
CA PRO A 8 -0.32 12.23 13.96
C PRO A 8 -1.33 12.75 12.94
N ASP A 9 -1.66 14.03 13.02
CA ASP A 9 -2.50 14.66 12.00
C ASP A 9 -1.85 14.50 10.63
N LEU A 10 -2.61 13.98 9.67
CA LEU A 10 -2.19 13.97 8.27
C LEU A 10 -2.10 15.42 7.80
N LYS A 11 -0.94 15.80 7.24
CA LYS A 11 -0.78 17.09 6.57
C LYS A 11 -1.60 17.13 5.27
N ASP A 12 -1.47 18.20 4.49
CA ASP A 12 -2.11 18.31 3.18
C ASP A 12 -1.74 17.12 2.28
N GLY A 13 -2.75 16.34 1.88
CA GLY A 13 -2.58 15.16 1.02
C GLY A 13 -3.30 13.93 1.59
N PHE A 14 -3.96 13.19 0.70
CA PHE A 14 -4.54 11.87 1.00
C PHE A 14 -4.09 10.86 -0.07
N GLN A 15 -2.79 10.85 -0.35
CA GLN A 15 -2.21 9.92 -1.32
C GLN A 15 -1.70 8.68 -0.58
N ILE A 16 -2.01 7.52 -1.15
CA ILE A 16 -1.59 6.22 -0.65
C ILE A 16 -0.98 5.45 -1.82
N ASP A 17 0.23 4.97 -1.63
CA ASP A 17 0.88 4.00 -2.52
C ASP A 17 0.97 2.67 -1.78
N VAL A 18 0.42 1.60 -2.38
CA VAL A 18 0.38 0.27 -1.77
C VAL A 18 1.18 -0.70 -2.60
N TYR A 19 2.19 -1.31 -1.99
CA TYR A 19 2.98 -2.40 -2.56
C TYR A 19 2.47 -3.71 -1.98
N VAL A 20 2.14 -4.66 -2.87
CA VAL A 20 1.52 -5.92 -2.50
C VAL A 20 2.36 -7.07 -3.02
N ASP A 21 3.00 -7.77 -2.09
CA ASP A 21 3.63 -9.06 -2.30
C ASP A 21 2.80 -10.18 -1.64
N PRO A 22 2.95 -11.45 -2.05
CA PRO A 22 2.16 -12.55 -1.50
C PRO A 22 2.22 -12.72 0.02
N ASN A 23 3.29 -12.22 0.66
CA ASN A 23 3.54 -12.35 2.10
C ASN A 23 3.72 -11.01 2.84
N LEU A 24 3.71 -9.88 2.13
CA LEU A 24 3.98 -8.56 2.70
C LEU A 24 3.14 -7.50 1.98
N ILE A 25 2.47 -6.65 2.76
CA ILE A 25 1.81 -5.45 2.24
C ILE A 25 2.47 -4.25 2.88
N GLU A 26 2.89 -3.29 2.06
CA GLU A 26 3.44 -2.02 2.52
C GLU A 26 2.59 -0.86 2.01
N VAL A 27 2.16 -0.02 2.94
CA VAL A 27 1.32 1.16 2.67
C VAL A 27 2.14 2.40 2.99
N PHE A 28 2.41 3.19 1.96
CA PHE A 28 3.07 4.48 2.06
C PHE A 28 2.01 5.57 2.03
N VAL A 29 2.01 6.43 3.03
CA VAL A 29 1.08 7.56 3.15
C VAL A 29 1.86 8.85 2.90
N ASN A 30 1.33 9.70 2.02
CA ASN A 30 1.88 11.03 1.71
C ASN A 30 3.39 11.00 1.43
N ASP A 31 3.78 10.44 0.28
CA ASP A 31 5.20 10.34 -0.15
C ASP A 31 6.13 9.71 0.91
N GLY A 32 5.60 8.80 1.74
CA GLY A 32 6.35 8.11 2.79
C GLY A 32 6.47 8.86 4.12
N GLU A 33 5.63 9.88 4.37
CA GLU A 33 5.49 10.50 5.70
C GLU A 33 5.18 9.43 6.77
N TYR A 34 4.39 8.42 6.39
CA TYR A 34 4.13 7.23 7.22
C TYR A 34 4.22 5.96 6.37
N ILE A 35 4.67 4.89 7.02
CA ILE A 35 4.77 3.56 6.41
C ILE A 35 4.14 2.54 7.35
N ILE A 36 3.22 1.73 6.82
CA ILE A 36 2.65 0.58 7.50
C ILE A 36 3.05 -0.67 6.73
N SER A 37 3.89 -1.51 7.34
CA SER A 37 4.28 -2.82 6.78
C SER A 37 3.60 -3.95 7.54
N ASN A 38 2.96 -4.87 6.83
CA ASN A 38 2.20 -5.97 7.41
C ASN A 38 2.55 -7.31 6.75
N CYS A 39 3.05 -8.27 7.54
CA CYS A 39 3.25 -9.64 7.09
C CYS A 39 1.91 -10.38 7.04
N VAL A 40 1.52 -10.83 5.85
CA VAL A 40 0.22 -11.46 5.61
C VAL A 40 0.38 -12.92 5.17
N TYR A 41 -0.68 -13.71 5.39
CA TYR A 41 -0.74 -15.12 4.98
C TYR A 41 -2.01 -15.36 4.19
N ASN A 42 -1.93 -16.24 3.19
CA ASN A 42 -3.07 -16.63 2.35
C ASN A 42 -3.77 -15.43 1.69
N LEU A 43 -3.00 -14.47 1.18
CA LEU A 43 -3.52 -13.29 0.50
C LEU A 43 -4.28 -13.72 -0.78
N GLY A 44 -5.53 -13.25 -0.92
CA GLY A 44 -6.33 -13.44 -2.13
C GLY A 44 -5.98 -12.43 -3.22
N THR A 45 -6.61 -12.55 -4.39
CA THR A 45 -6.34 -11.70 -5.57
C THR A 45 -7.39 -10.61 -5.82
N ASP A 46 -8.42 -10.54 -4.98
CA ASP A 46 -9.55 -9.62 -5.15
C ASP A 46 -9.27 -8.27 -4.49
N ILE A 47 -9.72 -7.20 -5.13
CA ILE A 47 -9.72 -5.84 -4.57
C ILE A 47 -11.15 -5.37 -4.35
N HIS A 48 -11.40 -4.88 -3.15
CA HIS A 48 -12.67 -4.28 -2.78
C HIS A 48 -12.47 -2.80 -2.45
N GLN A 49 -13.33 -1.96 -3.00
CA GLN A 49 -13.33 -0.53 -2.76
C GLN A 49 -14.67 -0.09 -2.19
N GLN A 50 -14.64 0.83 -1.24
CA GLN A 50 -15.83 1.49 -0.72
C GLN A 50 -15.73 3.00 -0.95
N GLY A 51 -16.82 3.61 -1.41
CA GLY A 51 -16.90 5.04 -1.66
C GLY A 51 -16.35 5.45 -3.03
N ASN A 52 -16.22 6.76 -3.24
CA ASN A 52 -15.76 7.33 -4.50
C ASN A 52 -14.27 7.68 -4.42
N VAL A 53 -13.43 6.65 -4.43
CA VAL A 53 -11.97 6.77 -4.46
C VAL A 53 -11.49 6.36 -5.86
N LYS A 54 -10.44 7.02 -6.36
CA LYS A 54 -9.79 6.60 -7.61
C LYS A 54 -8.53 5.85 -7.26
N TYR A 55 -8.29 4.72 -7.91
CA TYR A 55 -7.03 4.00 -7.82
C TYR A 55 -6.61 3.50 -9.19
N GLU A 56 -5.31 3.31 -9.35
CA GLU A 56 -4.69 2.72 -10.51
C GLU A 56 -3.81 1.58 -10.02
N MET A 57 -3.73 0.50 -10.79
CA MET A 57 -2.92 -0.67 -10.47
C MET A 57 -1.85 -0.85 -11.52
N TYR A 58 -0.64 -1.10 -11.04
CA TYR A 58 0.54 -1.33 -11.85
C TYR A 58 1.20 -2.64 -11.40
N THR A 59 1.80 -3.36 -12.35
CA THR A 59 2.73 -4.44 -12.03
C THR A 59 4.15 -3.89 -12.07
N LEU A 60 4.98 -4.31 -11.12
CA LEU A 60 6.40 -3.96 -11.07
C LEU A 60 7.28 -5.01 -11.76
N GLU A 61 6.71 -6.15 -12.17
CA GLU A 61 7.43 -7.10 -12.99
C GLU A 61 7.69 -6.50 -14.37
N GLY A 62 8.98 -6.32 -14.68
CA GLY A 62 9.41 -5.99 -16.02
C GLY A 62 8.91 -7.06 -16.97
N THR A 63 8.31 -6.66 -18.09
CA THR A 63 8.19 -7.55 -19.23
C THR A 63 9.60 -8.00 -19.58
N ASP A 64 9.98 -9.23 -19.23
CA ASP A 64 11.06 -9.92 -19.93
C ASP A 64 10.59 -10.06 -21.37
N VAL A 65 10.87 -9.03 -22.18
CA VAL A 65 10.93 -9.16 -23.62
C VAL A 65 12.05 -10.15 -23.89
N SER A 66 11.70 -11.43 -23.90
CA SER A 66 12.49 -12.43 -24.59
C SER A 66 12.48 -11.99 -26.06
N GLU A 67 13.55 -11.33 -26.49
CA GLU A 67 13.87 -11.20 -27.91
C GLU A 67 13.94 -12.63 -28.47
N VAL A 68 12.95 -12.99 -29.28
CA VAL A 68 12.95 -14.17 -30.16
C VAL A 68 13.09 -13.67 -31.60
#